data_AF-A0A942IGI2-F1
#
_entry.id   AF-A0A942IGI2-F1
#
_cell.length_a   1.000
_cell.length_b   1.000
_cell.length_c   1.000
_cell.angle_alpha   90.00
_cell.angle_beta   90.00
_cell.angle_gamma   90.00
#
_symmetry.space_group_name_H-M   'P 1'
#
loop_
_entity.id
_entity.type
_entity.pdbx_description
1 polymer ?
#
loop_
_entity_poly.entity_id
_entity_poly.type
_entity_poly.pdbx_seq_one_letter_code
_entity_poly.pdbx_strand_id
1 'polypeptide(L)'
;MKNSNTKKVKRINEETLLVTIDMGKVKHTGYYRFPDGAEGKIFEFSNSRNGFEDMWQRVCQAKKSRNLTEIVVGFESTGPYAEPLLHFLRKRNVRLVQVNPFHTKRLKELQGDSPSKTDQKDPKVIADIIELGHAG
;
A
#
# COMPACT_ATOMS: atom_id res chain seq x y z
N MET A 1 -3.08 1.38 34.98
CA MET A 1 -3.84 1.15 33.74
C MET A 1 -3.16 1.92 32.62
N LYS A 2 -2.54 1.25 31.64
CA LYS A 2 -1.95 1.92 30.47
C LYS A 2 -3.06 2.17 29.46
N ASN A 3 -3.46 3.43 29.29
CA ASN A 3 -4.38 3.85 28.24
C ASN A 3 -3.67 3.72 26.89
N SER A 4 -3.85 2.58 26.24
CA SER A 4 -3.47 2.35 24.86
C SER A 4 -4.37 3.19 23.95
N ASN A 5 -4.01 4.46 23.74
CA ASN A 5 -4.55 5.28 22.66
C ASN A 5 -4.03 4.73 21.32
N THR A 6 -4.58 3.61 20.85
CA THR A 6 -4.56 3.27 19.43
C THR A 6 -5.34 4.35 18.71
N LYS A 7 -4.62 5.35 18.16
CA LYS A 7 -5.18 6.32 17.22
C LYS A 7 -5.79 5.50 16.09
N LYS A 8 -7.11 5.29 16.14
CA LYS A 8 -7.89 4.70 15.05
C LYS A 8 -7.43 5.39 13.77
N VAL A 9 -6.78 4.65 12.88
CA VAL A 9 -6.34 5.15 11.58
C VAL A 9 -7.56 5.84 10.96
N LYS A 10 -7.48 7.16 10.74
CA LYS A 10 -8.56 7.91 10.07
C LYS A 10 -8.93 7.13 8.80
N ARG A 11 -10.19 6.72 8.65
CA ARG A 11 -10.70 5.98 7.49
C ARG A 11 -10.20 6.58 6.17
N ILE A 12 -9.91 5.71 5.19
CA ILE A 12 -9.85 6.12 3.77
C ILE A 12 -11.16 6.87 3.47
N ASN A 13 -11.06 8.06 2.90
CA ASN A 13 -12.22 8.91 2.58
C ASN A 13 -12.35 9.08 1.06
N GLU A 14 -13.38 9.82 0.64
CA GLU A 14 -13.71 10.07 -0.77
C GLU A 14 -12.68 10.93 -1.52
N GLU A 15 -11.68 11.47 -0.82
CA GLU A 15 -10.60 12.29 -1.39
C GLU A 15 -9.24 11.56 -1.41
N THR A 16 -9.21 10.29 -1.02
CA THR A 16 -7.98 9.51 -0.83
C THR A 16 -7.68 8.58 -1.98
N LEU A 17 -6.48 8.67 -2.56
CA LEU A 17 -5.94 7.58 -3.36
C LEU A 17 -5.29 6.54 -2.44
N LEU A 18 -5.83 5.33 -2.42
CA LEU A 18 -5.21 4.20 -1.73
C LEU A 18 -4.17 3.57 -2.64
N VAL A 19 -2.91 3.60 -2.23
CA VAL A 19 -1.80 2.95 -2.91
C VAL A 19 -1.31 1.82 -2.02
N THR A 20 -0.99 0.67 -2.59
CA THR A 20 -0.39 -0.43 -1.86
C THR A 20 0.86 -0.92 -2.54
N ILE A 21 1.84 -1.31 -1.73
CA ILE A 21 3.15 -1.73 -2.20
C ILE A 21 3.52 -3.02 -1.50
N ASP A 22 3.76 -4.04 -2.31
CA ASP A 22 4.49 -5.24 -1.90
C ASP A 22 5.99 -5.04 -2.18
N MET A 23 6.80 -5.17 -1.14
CA MET A 23 8.20 -4.76 -1.17
C MET A 23 9.13 -5.96 -1.32
N GLY A 24 9.73 -6.11 -2.49
CA GLY A 24 10.83 -7.05 -2.72
C GLY A 24 12.23 -6.42 -2.58
N LYS A 25 13.26 -7.28 -2.59
CA LYS A 25 14.67 -6.86 -2.46
C LYS A 25 15.14 -6.02 -3.67
N VAL A 26 14.81 -6.46 -4.88
CA VAL A 26 15.28 -5.86 -6.15
C VAL A 26 14.21 -5.00 -6.80
N LYS A 27 12.95 -5.45 -6.73
CA LYS A 27 11.78 -4.77 -7.28
C LYS A 27 10.65 -4.75 -6.25
N HIS A 28 9.78 -3.77 -6.41
CA HIS A 28 8.54 -3.65 -5.66
C HIS A 28 7.37 -3.73 -6.64
N THR A 29 6.24 -4.20 -6.13
CA THR A 29 4.99 -4.29 -6.88
C THR A 29 3.99 -3.31 -6.28
N GLY A 30 3.54 -2.36 -7.10
CA GLY A 30 2.59 -1.33 -6.73
C GLY A 30 1.21 -1.56 -7.31
N TYR A 31 0.20 -1.09 -6.59
CA TYR A 31 -1.20 -1.07 -6.98
C TYR A 31 -1.86 0.18 -6.38
N TYR A 32 -2.97 0.63 -6.96
CA TYR A 32 -3.79 1.68 -6.34
C TYR A 32 -5.27 1.49 -6.65
N ARG A 33 -6.12 1.98 -5.75
CA ARG A 33 -7.58 2.00 -5.84
C ARG A 33 -8.10 3.41 -5.56
N PHE A 34 -9.06 3.83 -6.36
CA PHE A 34 -9.77 5.09 -6.24
C PHE A 34 -10.96 4.95 -5.28
N PRO A 35 -11.44 6.06 -4.68
CA PRO A 35 -12.60 6.02 -3.78
C PRO A 35 -13.90 5.52 -4.43
N ASP A 36 -14.04 5.69 -5.75
CA ASP A 36 -15.18 5.19 -6.54
C ASP A 36 -15.11 3.68 -6.81
N GLY A 37 -14.11 2.98 -6.25
CA GLY A 37 -13.85 1.56 -6.47
C GLY A 37 -13.10 1.24 -7.76
N ALA A 38 -12.81 2.24 -8.61
CA ALA A 38 -11.99 2.01 -9.80
C ALA A 38 -10.55 1.63 -9.39
N GLU A 39 -9.92 0.77 -10.18
CA GLU A 39 -8.62 0.19 -9.84
C GLU A 39 -7.57 0.51 -10.90
N GLY A 40 -6.33 0.75 -10.45
CA GLY A 40 -5.15 0.81 -11.31
C GLY A 40 -4.68 -0.58 -11.73
N LYS A 41 -3.94 -0.64 -12.85
CA LYS A 41 -3.17 -1.85 -13.20
C LYS A 41 -2.01 -1.99 -12.21
N ILE A 42 -1.68 -3.24 -11.88
CA ILE A 42 -0.46 -3.56 -11.13
C ILE A 42 0.76 -3.13 -11.95
N PHE A 43 1.75 -2.56 -11.27
CA PHE A 43 2.99 -2.13 -11.90
C PHE A 43 4.20 -2.48 -11.03
N GLU A 44 5.34 -2.74 -11.67
CA GLU A 44 6.61 -2.97 -10.98
C GLU A 44 7.51 -1.73 -11.05
N PHE A 45 8.35 -1.57 -10.04
CA PHE A 45 9.42 -0.57 -10.05
C PHE A 45 10.64 -1.09 -9.29
N SER A 46 11.83 -0.61 -9.64
CA SER A 46 13.07 -1.06 -9.00
C SER A 46 13.26 -0.46 -7.61
N ASN A 47 13.99 -1.17 -6.75
CA ASN A 47 14.45 -0.66 -5.45
C ASN A 47 15.63 0.32 -5.66
N SER A 48 15.35 1.44 -6.32
CA SER A 48 16.31 2.49 -6.66
C SER A 48 15.61 3.84 -6.69
N ARG A 49 16.39 4.93 -6.57
CA ARG A 49 15.85 6.29 -6.64
C ARG A 49 15.04 6.55 -7.91
N ASN A 50 15.51 6.07 -9.07
CA ASN A 50 14.81 6.26 -10.34
C ASN A 50 13.49 5.48 -10.35
N GLY A 51 13.50 4.22 -9.91
CA GLY A 51 12.29 3.43 -9.78
C GLY A 51 11.26 4.05 -8.84
N PHE A 52 11.71 4.65 -7.73
CA PHE A 52 10.83 5.35 -6.80
C PHE A 52 10.20 6.61 -7.42
N GLU A 53 10.97 7.36 -8.22
CA GLU A 53 10.45 8.54 -8.91
C GLU A 53 9.45 8.16 -10.00
N ASP A 54 9.74 7.11 -10.78
CA ASP A 54 8.81 6.58 -11.78
C ASP A 54 7.48 6.14 -11.16
N MET A 55 7.54 5.42 -10.03
CA MET A 55 6.36 5.06 -9.25
C MET A 55 5.62 6.29 -8.74
N TRP A 56 6.35 7.27 -8.19
CA TRP A 56 5.76 8.48 -7.63
C TRP A 56 5.02 9.32 -8.69
N GLN A 57 5.59 9.45 -9.88
CA GLN A 57 4.95 10.12 -11.00
C GLN A 57 3.62 9.45 -11.38
N ARG A 58 3.60 8.11 -11.46
CA ARG A 58 2.38 7.35 -11.72
C ARG A 58 1.30 7.60 -10.66
N VAL A 59 1.67 7.55 -9.38
CA VAL A 59 0.76 7.84 -8.25
C VAL A 59 0.23 9.28 -8.33
N CYS A 60 1.07 10.26 -8.62
CA CYS A 60 0.66 11.65 -8.76
C CYS A 60 -0.30 11.86 -9.95
N GLN A 61 -0.05 11.18 -11.07
CA GLN A 61 -0.95 11.23 -12.24
C GLN A 61 -2.31 10.63 -11.91
N ALA A 62 -2.34 9.47 -11.24
CA ALA A 62 -3.58 8.85 -10.78
C ALA A 62 -4.34 9.78 -9.82
N LYS A 63 -3.68 10.35 -8.81
CA LYS A 63 -4.30 11.32 -7.88
C LYS A 63 -4.95 12.48 -8.64
N LYS A 64 -4.22 13.05 -9.60
CA LYS A 64 -4.68 14.19 -10.41
C LYS A 64 -5.86 13.85 -11.32
N SER A 65 -5.91 12.64 -11.90
CA SER A 65 -6.99 12.28 -12.84
C SER A 65 -8.38 12.23 -12.19
N ARG A 66 -8.44 12.15 -10.85
CA ARG A 66 -9.68 12.20 -10.05
C ARG A 66 -9.74 13.38 -9.08
N ASN A 67 -8.84 14.36 -9.21
CA ASN A 67 -8.76 15.54 -8.31
C ASN A 67 -8.71 15.19 -6.81
N LEU A 68 -8.05 14.08 -6.46
CA LEU A 68 -7.91 13.63 -5.08
C LEU A 68 -6.92 14.53 -4.32
N THR A 69 -7.09 14.68 -3.02
CA THR A 69 -6.28 15.58 -2.18
C THR A 69 -5.30 14.81 -1.29
N GLU A 70 -5.59 13.53 -1.00
CA GLU A 70 -4.81 12.68 -0.09
C GLU A 70 -4.25 11.44 -0.80
N ILE A 71 -3.11 10.95 -0.30
CA ILE A 71 -2.55 9.64 -0.68
C ILE A 71 -2.27 8.87 0.60
N VAL A 72 -2.76 7.63 0.64
CA VAL A 72 -2.45 6.66 1.70
C VAL A 72 -1.67 5.52 1.07
N VAL A 73 -0.48 5.23 1.60
CA VAL A 73 0.37 4.14 1.13
C VAL A 73 0.37 3.01 2.15
N GLY A 74 -0.26 1.91 1.79
CA GLY A 74 -0.26 0.63 2.49
C GLY A 74 0.93 -0.24 2.12
N PHE A 75 1.55 -0.89 3.08
CA PHE A 75 2.63 -1.85 2.80
C PHE A 75 2.74 -2.91 3.90
N GLU A 76 3.24 -4.08 3.52
CA GLU A 76 3.62 -5.13 4.47
C GLU A 76 5.11 -5.03 4.82
N SER A 77 5.47 -5.28 6.08
CA SER A 77 6.87 -5.22 6.52
C SER A 77 7.66 -6.43 6.00
N THR A 78 8.56 -6.24 5.04
CA THR A 78 9.34 -7.35 4.43
C THR A 78 10.83 -7.34 4.80
N GLY A 79 11.24 -6.57 5.80
CA GLY A 79 12.62 -6.52 6.31
C GLY A 79 13.38 -5.25 5.90
N PRO A 80 14.74 -5.23 6.00
CA PRO A 80 15.54 -3.99 5.91
C PRO A 80 15.51 -3.34 4.52
N TYR A 81 15.07 -4.06 3.48
CA TYR A 81 14.99 -3.55 2.10
C TYR A 81 13.85 -2.55 1.89
N ALA A 82 12.94 -2.41 2.85
CA ALA A 82 11.87 -1.43 2.83
C ALA A 82 12.36 0.01 3.12
N GLU A 83 13.46 0.15 3.87
CA GLU A 83 13.86 1.45 4.42
C GLU A 83 14.18 2.51 3.34
N PRO A 84 14.84 2.21 2.20
CA PRO A 84 15.07 3.18 1.14
C PRO A 84 13.77 3.78 0.59
N LEU A 85 12.76 2.93 0.36
CA LEU A 85 11.45 3.35 -0.14
C LEU A 85 10.68 4.15 0.92
N LEU A 86 10.67 3.68 2.16
CA LEU A 86 10.01 4.40 3.26
C LEU A 86 10.62 5.77 3.49
N HIS A 87 11.96 5.89 3.46
CA HIS A 87 12.66 7.17 3.54
C HIS A 87 12.28 8.11 2.39
N PHE A 88 12.15 7.58 1.16
CA PHE A 88 11.70 8.35 0.01
C PHE A 88 10.26 8.85 0.17
N LEU A 89 9.35 8.02 0.71
CA LEU A 89 7.95 8.35 0.93
C LEU A 89 7.73 9.31 2.11
N ARG A 90 8.50 9.19 3.21
CA ARG A 90 8.42 10.10 4.37
C ARG A 90 8.73 11.56 4.03
N LYS A 91 9.48 11.81 2.95
CA LYS A 91 9.76 13.16 2.43
C LYS A 91 8.63 13.74 1.59
N ARG A 92 7.53 13.01 1.40
CA ARG A 92 6.37 13.39 0.59
C ARG A 92 5.15 13.52 1.49
N ASN A 93 4.17 14.31 1.04
CA ASN A 93 2.92 14.49 1.76
C ASN A 93 1.99 13.27 1.54
N VAL A 94 2.32 12.15 2.19
CA VAL A 94 1.55 10.90 2.15
C VAL A 94 1.40 10.35 3.57
N ARG A 95 0.33 9.59 3.79
CA ARG A 95 0.18 8.80 5.01
C ARG A 95 0.68 7.38 4.77
N LEU A 96 1.66 6.96 5.54
CA LEU A 96 2.17 5.59 5.52
C LEU A 96 1.39 4.72 6.50
N VAL A 97 0.95 3.55 6.04
CA VAL A 97 0.17 2.58 6.81
C VAL A 97 0.83 1.22 6.67
N GLN A 98 1.28 0.65 7.79
CA GLN A 98 1.89 -0.67 7.82
C GLN A 98 0.82 -1.71 8.13
N VAL A 99 0.76 -2.76 7.33
CA VAL A 99 -0.14 -3.90 7.55
C VAL A 99 0.63 -5.01 8.24
N ASN A 100 -0.02 -5.64 9.23
CA ASN A 100 0.53 -6.79 9.93
C ASN A 100 0.45 -8.03 9.02
N PRO A 101 1.58 -8.73 8.75
CA PRO A 101 1.63 -9.97 7.96
C PRO A 101 0.60 -11.03 8.37
N PHE A 102 0.25 -11.08 9.67
CA PHE A 102 -0.76 -11.99 10.17
C PHE A 102 -2.15 -11.74 9.55
N HIS A 103 -2.53 -10.47 9.38
CA HIS A 103 -3.81 -10.12 8.76
C HIS A 103 -3.81 -10.44 7.27
N THR A 104 -2.69 -10.20 6.58
CA THR A 104 -2.51 -10.60 5.17
C THR A 104 -2.66 -12.11 5.01
N LYS A 105 -1.98 -12.90 5.84
CA LYS A 105 -2.02 -14.37 5.81
C LYS A 105 -3.43 -14.91 6.02
N ARG A 106 -4.16 -14.40 7.03
CA ARG A 106 -5.53 -14.84 7.31
C ARG A 106 -6.49 -14.53 6.16
N LEU A 107 -6.36 -13.39 5.49
CA LEU A 107 -7.22 -13.06 4.35
C LEU A 107 -6.92 -13.95 3.14
N LYS A 108 -5.63 -14.23 2.88
CA LYS A 108 -5.20 -15.17 1.83
C LYS A 108 -5.76 -16.59 2.04
N GLU A 109 -5.73 -17.08 3.29
CA GLU A 109 -6.32 -18.37 3.66
C GLU A 109 -7.84 -18.42 3.41
N LEU A 110 -8.56 -17.34 3.73
CA LEU A 110 -10.01 -17.23 3.46
C LEU A 110 -10.34 -17.14 1.98
N GLN A 111 -9.48 -16.50 1.17
CA GLN A 111 -9.67 -16.36 -0.28
C GLN A 111 -9.24 -17.61 -1.07
N GLY A 112 -8.71 -18.64 -0.41
CA GLY A 112 -8.37 -19.92 -1.03
C GLY A 112 -7.15 -19.87 -1.96
N ASP A 113 -6.24 -18.91 -1.76
CA ASP A 113 -5.03 -18.80 -2.59
C ASP A 113 -4.06 -19.96 -2.29
N SER A 114 -3.92 -20.87 -3.25
CA SER A 114 -2.88 -21.90 -3.25
C SER A 114 -1.48 -21.27 -3.30
N PRO A 115 -0.46 -21.82 -2.61
CA PRO A 115 0.90 -21.24 -2.49
C PRO A 115 1.67 -20.96 -3.80
N SER A 116 1.13 -21.34 -4.95
CA SER A 116 1.80 -21.37 -6.26
C SER A 116 1.40 -20.25 -7.22
N LYS A 117 0.54 -19.30 -6.81
CA LYS A 117 0.08 -18.16 -7.64
C LYS A 117 0.21 -16.80 -6.93
N THR A 118 1.25 -16.64 -6.12
CA THR A 118 1.36 -15.54 -5.13
C THR A 118 1.88 -14.21 -5.69
N ASP A 119 2.45 -14.16 -6.90
CA ASP A 119 3.25 -12.98 -7.31
C ASP A 119 2.45 -11.73 -7.74
N GLN A 120 1.12 -11.80 -7.92
CA GLN A 120 0.34 -10.67 -8.47
C GLN A 120 -0.84 -10.20 -7.61
N LYS A 121 -1.16 -10.84 -6.49
CA LYS A 121 -2.37 -10.50 -5.70
C LYS A 121 -2.09 -9.77 -4.39
N ASP A 122 -0.85 -9.77 -3.93
CA ASP A 122 -0.46 -9.28 -2.60
C ASP A 122 -0.81 -7.81 -2.34
N PRO A 123 -0.56 -6.86 -3.26
CA PRO A 123 -0.90 -5.46 -2.96
C PRO A 123 -2.42 -5.21 -2.96
N LYS A 124 -3.24 -6.02 -3.65
CA LYS A 124 -4.71 -5.91 -3.55
C LYS A 124 -5.23 -6.35 -2.19
N VAL A 125 -4.69 -7.46 -1.65
CA VAL A 125 -5.01 -7.94 -0.30
C VAL A 125 -4.70 -6.88 0.76
N ILE A 126 -3.57 -6.18 0.63
CA ILE A 126 -3.22 -5.06 1.52
C ILE A 126 -4.26 -3.94 1.43
N ALA A 127 -4.80 -3.66 0.24
CA ALA A 127 -5.79 -2.61 0.05
C ALA A 127 -7.09 -2.95 0.78
N ASP A 128 -7.56 -4.18 0.61
CA ASP A 128 -8.76 -4.69 1.28
C ASP A 128 -8.61 -4.62 2.82
N ILE A 129 -7.44 -4.97 3.36
CA ILE A 129 -7.17 -4.91 4.82
C ILE A 129 -7.24 -3.48 5.36
N ILE A 130 -6.71 -2.52 4.60
CA ILE A 130 -6.72 -1.10 5.00
C ILE A 130 -8.13 -0.54 4.97
N GLU A 131 -8.93 -0.90 3.97
CA GLU A 131 -10.33 -0.49 3.86
C GLU A 131 -11.19 -1.10 4.97
N LEU A 132 -10.93 -2.34 5.36
CA LEU A 132 -11.58 -3.02 6.49
C LEU A 132 -11.14 -2.45 7.87
N GLY A 133 -10.11 -1.61 7.93
CA GLY A 133 -9.65 -0.96 9.15
C GLY A 133 -8.78 -1.84 10.06
N HIS A 134 -8.13 -2.86 9.52
CA HIS A 134 -7.24 -3.78 10.26
C HIS A 134 -5.75 -3.41 10.14
N ALA A 135 -5.43 -2.19 9.72
CA ALA A 135 -4.07 -1.68 9.70
C ALA A 135 -3.69 -1.01 11.03
N GLY A 136 -2.53 -1.38 11.58
CA GLY A 136 -2.06 -1.00 12.92
C GLY A 136 -1.11 0.18 12.93
#